data_AF-A0A4V0I497-F1
#
_entry.id   AF-A0A4V0I497-F1
#
_cell.length_a   1.000
_cell.length_b   1.000
_cell.length_c   1.000
_cell.angle_alpha   90.00
_cell.angle_beta   90.00
_cell.angle_gamma   90.00
#
_symmetry.space_group_name_H-M   'P 1'
#
loop_
_entity.id
_entity.type
_entity.pdbx_description
1 polymer ?
#
loop_
_entity_poly.entity_id
_entity_poly.type
_entity_poly.pdbx_seq_one_letter_code
_entity_poly.pdbx_strand_id
1 'polypeptide(L)'
;MHIESAVAREVIDRVLNLRDTPGVQLFLREGAVEHTRELILKQGRVKLGEPTDKQAAKLGAIQDLDRLDRIAIKLLTAKSWDGLLRVT
;
A
#
# COMPACT_ATOMS: atom_id res chain seq x y z
N MET A 1 12.11 17.28 -38.59
CA MET A 1 12.89 16.82 -37.41
C MET A 1 13.20 15.34 -37.63
N HIS A 2 14.45 15.02 -37.99
CA HIS A 2 14.91 13.63 -38.07
C HIS A 2 15.51 13.30 -36.70
N ILE A 3 14.94 12.32 -35.99
CA ILE A 3 15.49 11.85 -34.71
C ILE A 3 16.46 10.71 -35.04
N GLU A 4 17.68 10.80 -34.52
CA GLU A 4 18.67 9.74 -34.67
C GLU A 4 18.15 8.44 -34.03
N SER A 5 18.38 7.31 -34.72
CA SER A 5 17.87 6.00 -34.26
C SER A 5 18.35 5.61 -32.87
N ALA A 6 19.54 6.08 -32.46
CA ALA A 6 20.07 5.87 -31.11
C ALA A 6 19.23 6.59 -30.04
N VAL A 7 18.88 7.86 -30.28
CA VAL A 7 18.04 8.66 -29.38
C VAL A 7 16.63 8.06 -29.31
N ALA A 8 16.06 7.64 -30.44
CA ALA A 8 14.76 6.97 -30.45
C ALA A 8 14.76 5.69 -29.62
N ARG A 9 15.84 4.89 -29.70
CA ARG A 9 15.96 3.64 -28.93
C ARG A 9 16.09 3.88 -27.44
N GLU A 10 16.86 4.90 -27.03
CA GLU A 10 16.98 5.29 -25.62
C GLU A 10 15.65 5.74 -25.02
N VAL A 11 14.89 6.57 -25.75
CA VAL A 11 13.57 7.04 -25.30
C VAL A 11 12.59 5.87 -25.16
N ILE A 12 12.56 4.95 -26.14
CA ILE A 12 11.71 3.75 -26.08
C ILE A 12 12.08 2.88 -24.88
N ASP A 13 13.37 2.64 -24.64
CA ASP A 13 13.83 1.82 -23.53
C ASP A 13 13.40 2.41 -22.17
N ARG A 14 13.51 3.74 -21.99
CA ARG A 14 13.03 4.42 -20.78
C ARG A 14 11.52 4.31 -20.58
N VAL A 15 10.73 4.39 -21.65
CA VAL A 15 9.27 4.23 -21.59
C VAL A 15 8.89 2.79 -21.26
N LEU A 16 9.57 1.81 -21.86
CA LEU A 16 9.34 0.39 -21.60
C LEU A 16 9.71 0.00 -20.16
N ASN A 17 10.76 0.61 -19.61
CA ASN A 17 11.23 0.38 -18.24
C ASN A 17 10.68 1.40 -17.23
N LEU A 18 9.66 2.19 -17.60
CA LEU A 18 9.12 3.27 -16.76
C LEU A 18 8.65 2.75 -15.39
N ARG A 19 8.10 1.53 -15.35
CA ARG A 19 7.63 0.89 -14.12
C ARG A 19 8.74 0.71 -13.10
N ASP A 20 9.96 0.45 -13.54
CA ASP A 20 11.11 0.18 -12.68
C ASP A 20 11.82 1.47 -12.24
N THR A 21 11.35 2.61 -12.71
CA THR A 21 11.85 3.90 -12.25
C THR A 21 11.47 4.13 -10.79
N PRO A 22 12.36 4.75 -9.98
CA PRO A 22 12.07 5.04 -8.57
C PRO A 22 10.79 5.85 -8.36
N GLY A 23 10.47 6.77 -9.27
CA GLY A 23 9.27 7.60 -9.21
C GLY A 23 7.98 6.78 -9.32
N VAL A 24 7.90 5.85 -10.29
CA VAL A 24 6.73 4.98 -10.42
C VAL A 24 6.63 4.01 -9.25
N GLN A 25 7.75 3.45 -8.78
CA GLN A 25 7.76 2.58 -7.61
C GLN A 25 7.24 3.28 -6.35
N LEU A 26 7.53 4.58 -6.17
CA LEU A 26 6.98 5.37 -5.08
C LEU A 26 5.45 5.44 -5.15
N PHE A 27 4.88 5.81 -6.30
CA PHE A 27 3.43 5.88 -6.47
C PHE A 27 2.74 4.52 -6.30
N LEU A 28 3.36 3.45 -6.82
CA LEU A 28 2.84 2.09 -6.63
C LEU A 28 2.84 1.69 -5.15
N ARG A 29 3.90 2.06 -4.40
CA ARG A 29 3.99 1.80 -2.97
C ARG A 29 2.95 2.59 -2.18
N GLU A 30 2.74 3.86 -2.49
CA GLU A 30 1.70 4.69 -1.85
C GLU A 30 0.30 4.11 -2.10
N GLY A 31 -0.01 3.73 -3.34
CA GLY A 31 -1.27 3.09 -3.69
C GLY A 31 -1.48 1.75 -2.99
N ALA A 32 -0.41 0.94 -2.85
CA ALA A 32 -0.48 -0.31 -2.09
C ALA A 32 -0.77 -0.06 -0.60
N VAL A 33 -0.12 0.93 0.01
CA VAL A 33 -0.36 1.31 1.42
C VAL A 33 -1.80 1.76 1.64
N GLU A 34 -2.33 2.64 0.78
CA GLU A 34 -3.71 3.11 0.86
C GLU A 34 -4.70 1.96 0.71
N HIS A 35 -4.54 1.14 -0.32
CA HIS A 35 -5.42 0.01 -0.58
C HIS A 35 -5.42 -0.99 0.59
N THR A 36 -4.25 -1.33 1.13
CA THR A 36 -4.16 -2.30 2.23
C THR A 36 -4.83 -1.77 3.50
N ARG A 37 -4.71 -0.47 3.81
CA ARG A 37 -5.45 0.15 4.93
C ARG A 37 -6.95 0.03 4.75
N GLU A 38 -7.47 0.38 3.57
CA GLU A 38 -8.89 0.25 3.28
C GLU A 38 -9.38 -1.18 3.40
N LEU A 39 -8.59 -2.14 2.91
CA LEU A 39 -8.93 -3.56 2.95
C LEU A 39 -8.99 -4.06 4.40
N ILE A 40 -7.99 -3.74 5.22
CA ILE A 40 -7.99 -4.04 6.66
C ILE A 40 -9.22 -3.40 7.33
N LEU A 41 -9.58 -2.17 6.97
CA LEU A 41 -10.75 -1.50 7.54
C LEU A 41 -12.05 -2.23 7.18
N LYS A 42 -12.24 -2.58 5.90
CA LYS A 42 -13.41 -3.32 5.41
C LYS A 42 -13.52 -4.70 6.06
N GLN A 43 -12.44 -5.46 6.07
CA GLN A 43 -12.41 -6.80 6.69
C GLN A 43 -12.57 -6.73 8.21
N GLY A 44 -11.95 -5.72 8.84
CA GLY A 44 -12.03 -5.51 10.28
C GLY A 44 -13.43 -5.15 10.74
N ARG A 45 -14.18 -4.33 9.97
CA ARG A 45 -15.60 -4.06 10.24
C ARG A 45 -16.43 -5.34 10.26
N VAL A 46 -16.20 -6.22 9.27
CA VAL A 46 -16.91 -7.50 9.17
C VAL A 46 -16.59 -8.43 10.36
N LYS A 47 -15.32 -8.48 10.81
CA LYS A 47 -14.89 -9.43 11.83
C LYS A 47 -15.01 -8.92 13.27
N LEU A 48 -14.68 -7.65 13.49
CA LEU A 48 -14.45 -7.03 14.79
C LEU A 48 -15.51 -5.96 15.12
N GLY A 49 -16.40 -5.63 14.19
CA GLY A 49 -17.34 -4.51 14.28
C GLY A 49 -16.69 -3.18 13.92
N GLU A 50 -17.44 -2.08 14.04
CA GLU A 50 -16.94 -0.75 13.70
C GLU A 50 -15.75 -0.33 14.58
N PRO A 51 -14.66 0.22 14.00
CA PRO A 51 -13.60 0.82 14.77
C PRO A 51 -14.04 2.17 15.35
N THR A 52 -13.42 2.56 16.46
CA THR A 52 -13.47 3.95 16.92
C THR A 52 -12.67 4.86 15.98
N ASP A 53 -12.95 6.16 15.98
CA ASP A 53 -12.19 7.16 15.21
C ASP A 53 -10.69 7.09 15.50
N LYS A 54 -10.33 6.85 16.77
CA LYS A 54 -8.92 6.68 17.19
C LYS A 54 -8.28 5.45 16.55
N GLN A 55 -9.01 4.34 16.44
CA GLN A 55 -8.50 3.10 15.82
C GLN A 55 -8.38 3.26 14.30
N ALA A 56 -9.36 3.90 13.65
CA ALA A 56 -9.30 4.21 12.23
C ALA A 56 -8.12 5.15 11.90
N ALA A 57 -7.95 6.23 12.68
CA ALA A 57 -6.82 7.14 12.53
C ALA A 57 -5.47 6.44 12.75
N LYS A 58 -5.39 5.55 13.75
CA LYS A 58 -4.17 4.79 14.03
C LYS A 58 -3.80 3.86 12.87
N LEU A 59 -4.76 3.20 12.23
CA LEU A 59 -4.52 2.40 11.02
C LEU A 59 -4.10 3.30 9.84
N GLY A 60 -4.80 4.42 9.65
CA GLY A 60 -4.52 5.40 8.59
C GLY A 60 -3.12 6.02 8.66
N ALA A 61 -2.51 6.08 9.84
CA ALA A 61 -1.17 6.61 10.04
C ALA A 61 -0.03 5.63 9.67
N ILE A 62 -0.32 4.34 9.42
CA ILE A 62 0.71 3.32 9.20
C ILE A 62 1.19 3.35 7.75
N GLN A 63 2.37 3.93 7.48
CA GLN A 63 3.00 4.01 6.14
C GLN A 63 3.85 2.79 5.76
N ASP A 64 4.12 1.92 6.73
CA ASP A 64 4.91 0.71 6.52
C ASP A 64 4.00 -0.40 5.94
N LEU A 65 4.20 -0.71 4.65
CA LEU A 65 3.46 -1.76 3.95
C LEU A 65 3.67 -3.14 4.58
N ASP A 66 4.89 -3.48 5.00
CA ASP A 66 5.17 -4.78 5.59
C ASP A 66 4.42 -4.94 6.93
N ARG A 67 4.30 -3.84 7.68
CA ARG A 67 3.49 -3.80 8.90
C ARG A 67 2.01 -3.96 8.60
N LEU A 68 1.50 -3.31 7.55
CA LEU A 68 0.12 -3.47 7.11
C LEU A 68 -0.17 -4.92 6.71
N ASP A 69 0.75 -5.59 6.01
CA ASP A 69 0.61 -7.00 5.65
C ASP A 69 0.55 -7.91 6.90
N ARG A 70 1.40 -7.66 7.90
CA ARG A 70 1.33 -8.37 9.19
C ARG A 70 -0.01 -8.14 9.89
N ILE A 71 -0.54 -6.91 9.84
CA ILE A 71 -1.86 -6.58 10.39
C ILE A 71 -2.96 -7.33 9.63
N ALA A 72 -2.92 -7.35 8.29
CA ALA A 72 -3.90 -8.04 7.45
C ALA A 72 -3.95 -9.55 7.76
N ILE A 73 -2.79 -10.19 7.94
CA ILE A 73 -2.73 -11.60 8.35
C ILE A 73 -3.24 -11.77 9.78
N LYS A 74 -2.83 -10.89 10.71
CA LYS A 74 -3.26 -10.98 12.11
C LYS A 74 -4.77 -10.80 12.26
N LEU A 75 -5.39 -10.01 11.40
CA LEU A 75 -6.83 -9.78 11.39
C LEU A 75 -7.62 -11.08 11.38
N LEU A 76 -7.15 -12.11 10.68
CA LEU A 76 -7.80 -13.42 10.61
C LEU A 76 -8.03 -14.07 11.99
N THR A 77 -7.20 -13.75 12.98
CA THR A 77 -7.26 -14.34 14.34
C THR A 77 -7.48 -13.30 15.45
N ALA A 78 -7.47 -12.01 15.11
CA ALA A 78 -7.67 -10.94 16.08
C ALA A 78 -9.08 -11.02 16.72
N LYS A 79 -9.15 -10.64 18.00
CA LYS A 79 -10.41 -10.57 18.78
C LYS A 79 -10.90 -9.14 19.03
N SER A 80 -10.05 -8.14 18.74
CA SER A 80 -10.38 -6.73 18.91
C SER A 80 -9.47 -5.85 18.04
N TRP A 81 -9.93 -4.64 17.75
CA TRP A 81 -9.16 -3.62 17.05
C TRP A 81 -7.87 -3.24 17.79
N ASP A 82 -7.92 -3.11 19.12
CA ASP A 82 -6.72 -2.80 19.89
C ASP A 82 -5.68 -3.91 19.85
N GLY A 83 -6.12 -5.18 19.87
CA GLY A 83 -5.23 -6.33 19.71
C GLY A 83 -4.61 -6.39 18.32
N LEU A 84 -5.40 -6.04 17.30
CA LEU A 84 -4.94 -5.95 15.91
C LEU A 84 -3.89 -4.85 15.71
N LEU A 85 -4.15 -3.64 16.20
CA LEU A 85 -3.31 -2.45 15.98
C LEU A 85 -2.06 -2.40 16.87
N ARG A 86 -1.80 -3.44 17.68
CA ARG A 86 -0.55 -3.64 18.43
C ARG A 86 0.52 -4.36 17.62
N VAL A 87 0.18 -4.93 16.46
CA VAL A 87 1.15 -5.54 15.56
C VAL A 87 2.13 -4.47 15.08
N THR A 88 3.41 -4.73 15.32
CA THR A 88 4.55 -3.90 14.93
C THR A 88 5.15 -4.39 13.65
#